data_AF-A0A1Z8X4C7-F1
#
_entry.id   AF-A0A1Z8X4C7-F1
#
_cell.length_a   1.000
_cell.length_b   1.000
_cell.length_c   1.000
_cell.angle_alpha   90.00
_cell.angle_beta   90.00
_cell.angle_gamma   90.00
#
_symmetry.space_group_name_H-M   'P 1'
#
loop_
_entity.id
_entity.type
_entity.pdbx_description
1 polymer ?
#
loop_
_entity_poly.entity_id
_entity_poly.type
_entity_poly.pdbx_seq_one_letter_code
_entity_poly.pdbx_strand_id
1 'polypeptide(L)'
;MTISKLKSKFLLLMLLVVFIYSLSFFSNKVSEDDLMLEGEVLAEQYCSGCHLLVSPDILPKRSWESVLGYMGYWLGIEDISYLDDHPEFAQINVAAREEILRREGVFPNQPLLSNEDWELLRSFFVSKAPEHPLEQSSKPKLTWSLPIFDVEQVNYSPSLAVTTLVSINETEKSIYIGDGFDATLTVLDDSGAVLTGPHIAEKPIYPVDIHFENGMTYIASIGDLTATQASKTGPAHIAKVNMKEDIFPESFEIVVDDLYRMADMNVVDLNGDSISDFIVSGFGAVFGNLSWFESRQDGEFEEHMLLALPGVVKSEIFDFNNDGLLDIIVLVSDAREGLHILENQGSNQFRLNTIFESHPAYGHTFFELADFNEDGRMDILVVNGDNVDSDPYNTNKNYHGLRIYINYDNYIFKEEMFYPMYGAFVAKVADFDNDNDLDIVASSFYPDFSSEERESFVYLENLGNLSFSPYTNYEVMQGRWMTMDVGDIDGDLDIDVVLGGGYIPVGMFANMELYEEMVKNSPQILILRNNLN
;
A
#
# COMPACT_ATOMS: atom_id res chain seq x y z
N MET A 1 -8.27 42.00 82.36
CA MET A 1 -8.76 41.36 81.12
C MET A 1 -7.58 41.24 80.18
N THR A 2 -7.10 40.02 80.01
CA THR A 2 -5.67 39.68 80.01
C THR A 2 -5.09 39.48 78.60
N ILE A 3 -3.82 39.91 78.46
CA ILE A 3 -2.91 39.72 77.32
C ILE A 3 -2.83 38.25 76.84
N SER A 4 -3.29 37.27 77.64
CA SER A 4 -3.34 35.86 77.25
C SER A 4 -4.40 35.52 76.20
N LYS A 5 -5.52 36.25 76.12
CA LYS A 5 -6.55 36.01 75.07
C LYS A 5 -6.10 36.50 73.69
N LEU A 6 -5.23 37.50 73.61
CA LEU A 6 -4.67 38.00 72.35
C LEU A 6 -3.60 37.05 71.79
N LYS A 7 -2.73 36.49 72.65
CA LYS A 7 -1.71 35.50 72.24
C LYS A 7 -2.32 34.21 71.71
N SER A 8 -3.42 33.73 72.31
CA SER A 8 -4.13 32.53 71.84
C SER A 8 -4.78 32.73 70.46
N LYS A 9 -5.41 33.89 70.20
CA LYS A 9 -5.97 34.19 68.88
C LYS A 9 -4.91 34.40 67.80
N PHE A 10 -3.77 34.99 68.15
CA PHE A 10 -2.66 35.19 67.22
C PHE A 10 -1.97 33.86 66.86
N LEU A 11 -1.79 32.96 67.84
CA LEU A 11 -1.25 31.63 67.59
C LEU A 11 -2.19 30.76 66.75
N LEU A 12 -3.51 30.87 66.98
CA LEU A 12 -4.52 30.16 66.19
C LEU A 12 -4.57 30.68 64.73
N LEU A 13 -4.44 32.00 64.54
CA LEU A 13 -4.39 32.61 63.20
C LEU A 13 -3.10 32.24 62.46
N MET A 14 -1.97 32.17 63.17
CA MET A 14 -0.68 31.78 62.58
C MET A 14 -0.66 30.29 62.23
N LEU A 15 -1.25 29.42 63.06
CA LEU A 15 -1.44 28.00 62.74
C LEU A 15 -2.42 27.81 61.58
N LEU A 16 -3.49 28.61 61.47
CA LEU A 16 -4.42 28.55 60.34
C LEU A 16 -3.77 29.02 59.03
N VAL A 17 -2.93 30.07 59.07
CA VAL A 17 -2.18 30.55 57.91
C VAL A 17 -1.09 29.57 57.50
N VAL A 18 -0.39 28.93 58.45
CA VAL A 18 0.57 27.85 58.14
C VAL A 18 -0.14 26.60 57.63
N PHE A 19 -1.35 26.29 58.12
CA PHE A 19 -2.16 25.17 57.63
C PHE A 19 -2.69 25.44 56.21
N ILE A 20 -3.16 26.66 55.92
CA ILE A 20 -3.58 27.10 54.58
C ILE A 20 -2.39 27.17 53.61
N TYR A 21 -1.20 27.62 54.06
CA TYR A 21 0.04 27.56 53.27
C TYR A 21 0.50 26.11 53.06
N SER A 22 0.34 25.21 54.04
CA SER A 22 0.66 23.79 53.85
C SER A 22 -0.35 23.07 52.94
N LEU A 23 -1.61 23.50 52.92
CA LEU A 23 -2.64 23.00 51.99
C LEU A 23 -2.48 23.56 50.58
N SER A 24 -1.86 24.73 50.41
CA SER A 24 -1.52 25.29 49.09
C SER A 24 -0.16 24.84 48.56
N PHE A 25 0.64 24.12 49.36
CA PHE A 25 1.86 23.41 48.93
C PHE A 25 1.65 21.93 48.61
N PHE A 26 0.45 21.38 48.85
CA PHE A 26 -0.02 20.12 48.28
C PHE A 26 -1.01 20.39 47.13
N SER A 27 -0.67 21.31 46.23
CA SER A 27 -1.11 21.13 44.85
C SER A 27 -0.24 19.98 44.33
N ASN A 28 -0.82 18.79 44.20
CA ASN A 28 -0.24 17.76 43.34
C ASN A 28 -0.17 18.40 41.95
N LYS A 29 0.98 19.00 41.61
CA LYS A 29 1.28 19.29 40.21
C LYS A 29 1.32 17.91 39.56
N VAL A 30 0.32 17.62 38.73
CA VAL A 30 0.34 16.48 37.83
C VAL A 30 1.67 16.59 37.07
N SER A 31 2.49 15.54 37.13
CA SER A 31 3.77 15.57 36.45
C SER A 31 3.54 15.51 34.94
N GLU A 32 4.50 15.98 34.16
CA GLU A 32 4.46 15.85 32.70
C GLU A 32 4.37 14.37 32.30
N ASP A 33 5.07 13.49 33.02
CA ASP A 33 4.99 12.04 32.82
C ASP A 33 3.58 11.47 33.09
N ASP A 34 2.89 11.97 34.12
CA ASP A 34 1.50 11.55 34.41
C ASP A 34 0.55 11.99 33.28
N LEU A 35 0.72 13.20 32.73
CA LEU A 35 -0.09 13.69 31.60
C LEU A 35 0.19 12.90 30.31
N MET A 36 1.44 12.52 30.07
CA MET A 36 1.80 11.69 28.91
C MET A 36 1.22 10.29 29.01
N LEU A 37 1.24 9.69 30.20
CA LEU A 37 0.59 8.39 30.44
C LEU A 37 -0.92 8.48 30.25
N GLU A 38 -1.56 9.56 30.68
CA GLU A 38 -2.99 9.79 30.46
C GLU A 38 -3.31 9.93 28.96
N GLY A 39 -2.49 10.67 28.21
CA GLY A 39 -2.60 10.78 26.75
C GLY A 39 -2.42 9.45 26.02
N GLU A 40 -1.48 8.61 26.47
CA GLU A 40 -1.26 7.25 25.94
C GLU A 40 -2.48 6.35 26.17
N VAL A 41 -3.05 6.37 27.38
CA VAL A 41 -4.27 5.59 27.70
C VAL A 41 -5.46 6.06 26.85
N LEU A 42 -5.59 7.37 26.62
CA LEU A 42 -6.61 7.91 25.73
C LEU A 42 -6.41 7.44 24.28
N ALA A 43 -5.16 7.46 23.78
CA ALA A 43 -4.84 6.92 22.45
C ALA A 43 -5.20 5.42 22.36
N GLU A 44 -4.84 4.62 23.36
CA GLU A 44 -5.20 3.20 23.39
C GLU A 44 -6.72 3.00 23.37
N GLN A 45 -7.47 3.78 24.16
CA GLN A 45 -8.93 3.69 24.25
C GLN A 45 -9.65 4.09 22.96
N TYR A 46 -9.21 5.17 22.31
CA TYR A 46 -9.92 5.77 21.18
C TYR A 46 -9.39 5.35 19.80
N CYS A 47 -8.11 4.98 19.68
CA CYS A 47 -7.51 4.62 18.39
C CYS A 47 -7.46 3.10 18.15
N SER A 48 -7.28 2.28 19.18
CA SER A 48 -7.08 0.81 19.01
C SER A 48 -8.33 0.04 18.55
N GLY A 49 -9.48 0.71 18.47
CA GLY A 49 -10.70 0.12 17.92
C GLY A 49 -10.63 -0.08 16.40
N CYS A 50 -9.97 0.85 15.71
CA CYS A 50 -9.90 0.85 14.25
C CYS A 50 -8.69 0.06 13.75
N HIS A 51 -7.51 0.34 14.31
CA HIS A 51 -6.21 -0.20 13.89
C HIS A 51 -5.33 -0.51 15.10
N LEU A 52 -4.14 -1.10 14.89
CA LEU A 52 -3.16 -1.30 15.96
C LEU A 52 -2.70 0.05 16.53
N LEU A 53 -2.47 0.13 17.84
CA LEU A 53 -1.93 1.34 18.46
C LEU A 53 -0.57 1.68 17.83
N VAL A 54 -0.42 2.93 17.43
CA VAL A 54 0.74 3.43 16.71
C VAL A 54 1.72 4.07 17.70
N SER A 55 3.00 3.76 17.56
CA SER A 55 4.04 4.39 18.38
C SER A 55 4.33 5.81 17.91
N PRO A 56 4.53 6.81 18.80
CA PRO A 56 4.85 8.18 18.39
C PRO A 56 6.14 8.35 17.59
N ASP A 57 7.07 7.38 17.63
CA ASP A 57 8.36 7.48 16.95
C ASP A 57 8.32 7.18 15.44
N ILE A 58 7.21 6.68 14.91
CA ILE A 58 7.09 6.31 13.49
C ILE A 58 7.05 7.53 12.54
N LEU A 59 6.74 8.72 13.06
CA LEU A 59 6.63 9.96 12.30
C LEU A 59 7.25 11.12 13.08
N PRO A 60 7.82 12.12 12.39
CA PRO A 60 8.29 13.33 13.04
C PRO A 60 7.11 14.16 13.56
N LYS A 61 7.40 15.01 14.54
CA LYS A 61 6.43 15.91 15.18
C LYS A 61 5.51 16.64 14.19
N ARG A 62 6.09 17.26 13.15
CA ARG A 62 5.34 18.02 12.12
C ARG A 62 4.28 17.16 11.39
N SER A 63 4.58 15.89 11.18
CA SER A 63 3.71 14.97 10.47
C SER A 63 2.60 14.48 11.38
N TRP A 64 2.92 14.19 12.65
CA TRP A 64 1.92 13.88 13.67
C TRP A 64 0.87 14.98 13.83
N GLU A 65 1.25 16.26 13.79
CA GLU A 65 0.29 17.36 13.84
C GLU A 65 -0.76 17.25 12.72
N SER A 66 -0.33 16.95 11.48
CA SER A 66 -1.24 16.78 10.34
C SER A 66 -2.09 15.50 10.46
N VAL A 67 -1.46 14.37 10.80
CA VAL A 67 -2.14 13.08 11.00
C VAL A 67 -3.22 13.18 12.07
N LEU A 68 -2.92 13.85 13.19
CA LEU A 68 -3.88 14.08 14.27
C LEU A 68 -5.03 14.98 13.84
N GLY A 69 -4.85 15.89 12.87
CA GLY A 69 -5.97 16.61 12.25
C GLY A 69 -6.97 15.67 11.61
N TYR A 70 -6.48 14.70 10.82
CA TYR A 70 -7.36 13.69 10.22
C TYR A 70 -7.97 12.74 11.26
N MET A 71 -7.17 12.27 12.23
CA MET A 71 -7.69 11.42 13.32
C MET A 71 -8.71 12.16 14.19
N GLY A 72 -8.57 13.46 14.34
CA GLY A 72 -9.55 14.33 15.00
C GLY A 72 -10.93 14.21 14.36
N TYR A 73 -11.01 14.21 13.03
CA TYR A 73 -12.28 14.07 12.32
C TYR A 73 -12.96 12.72 12.56
N TRP A 74 -12.20 11.63 12.69
CA TRP A 74 -12.74 10.32 13.09
C TRP A 74 -13.35 10.33 14.50
N LEU A 75 -12.90 11.25 15.35
CA LEU A 75 -13.40 11.47 16.71
C LEU A 75 -14.42 12.61 16.81
N GLY A 76 -14.81 13.21 15.68
CA GLY A 76 -15.75 14.35 15.63
C GLY A 76 -15.15 15.68 16.08
N ILE A 77 -13.82 15.81 16.08
CA ILE A 77 -13.10 17.05 16.38
C ILE A 77 -12.79 17.78 15.07
N GLU A 78 -13.37 18.97 14.91
CA GLU A 78 -13.22 19.79 13.69
C GLU A 78 -12.12 20.86 13.79
N ASP A 79 -11.63 21.15 15.00
CA ASP A 79 -10.64 22.20 15.22
C ASP A 79 -9.25 21.73 14.79
N ILE A 80 -8.78 22.29 13.67
CA ILE A 80 -7.43 22.11 13.13
C ILE A 80 -6.60 23.40 13.18
N SER A 81 -6.99 24.41 13.98
CA SER A 81 -6.33 25.73 14.03
C SER A 81 -4.84 25.68 14.43
N TYR A 82 -4.42 24.59 15.06
CA TYR A 82 -3.01 24.34 15.35
C TYR A 82 -2.16 24.08 14.08
N LEU A 83 -2.79 23.86 12.92
CA LEU A 83 -2.12 23.76 11.62
C LEU A 83 -1.96 25.11 10.92
N ASP A 84 -2.38 26.23 11.52
CA ASP A 84 -2.30 27.57 10.90
C ASP A 84 -0.87 27.96 10.49
N ASP A 85 0.15 27.44 11.22
CA ASP A 85 1.57 27.66 10.94
C ASP A 85 2.15 26.65 9.92
N HIS A 86 1.38 25.65 9.49
CA HIS A 86 1.79 24.68 8.48
C HIS A 86 1.64 25.26 7.06
N PRO A 87 2.38 24.75 6.06
CA PRO A 87 2.17 25.11 4.66
C PRO A 87 0.73 24.85 4.19
N GLU A 88 0.27 25.66 3.24
CA GLU A 88 -1.09 25.58 2.68
C GLU A 88 -1.45 24.18 2.16
N PHE A 89 -0.52 23.47 1.52
CA PHE A 89 -0.77 22.12 1.02
C PHE A 89 -1.11 21.12 2.12
N ALA A 90 -0.53 21.26 3.31
CA ALA A 90 -0.80 20.37 4.45
C ALA A 90 -2.17 20.68 5.05
N GLN A 91 -2.53 21.96 5.16
CA GLN A 91 -3.86 22.38 5.60
C GLN A 91 -4.96 21.87 4.66
N ILE A 92 -4.75 22.03 3.34
CA ILE A 92 -5.68 21.53 2.31
C ILE A 92 -5.79 20.01 2.37
N ASN A 93 -4.66 19.30 2.50
CA ASN A 93 -4.66 17.83 2.58
C ASN A 93 -5.52 17.35 3.75
N VAL A 94 -5.32 17.90 4.96
CA VAL A 94 -6.10 17.53 6.14
C VAL A 94 -7.56 17.91 5.94
N ALA A 95 -7.87 19.16 5.55
CA ALA A 95 -9.24 19.62 5.35
C ALA A 95 -10.04 18.76 4.35
N ALA A 96 -9.40 18.30 3.27
CA ALA A 96 -10.04 17.41 2.29
C ALA A 96 -10.48 16.08 2.90
N ARG A 97 -9.82 15.57 3.95
CA ARG A 97 -10.19 14.32 4.61
C ARG A 97 -11.52 14.40 5.35
N GLU A 98 -11.91 15.59 5.80
CA GLU A 98 -13.22 15.80 6.44
C GLU A 98 -14.36 15.47 5.46
N GLU A 99 -14.25 15.98 4.22
CA GLU A 99 -15.23 15.72 3.16
C GLU A 99 -15.32 14.23 2.85
N ILE A 100 -14.19 13.53 2.83
CA ILE A 100 -14.14 12.07 2.63
C ILE A 100 -14.94 11.37 3.72
N LEU A 101 -14.67 11.62 5.00
CA LEU A 101 -15.39 10.94 6.09
C LEU A 101 -16.90 11.24 6.10
N ARG A 102 -17.28 12.47 5.72
CA ARG A 102 -18.70 12.85 5.58
C ARG A 102 -19.35 12.14 4.39
N ARG A 103 -18.66 12.02 3.25
CA ARG A 103 -19.12 11.28 2.07
C ARG A 103 -19.30 9.79 2.37
N GLU A 104 -18.39 9.19 3.13
CA GLU A 104 -18.47 7.79 3.57
C GLU A 104 -19.53 7.57 4.66
N GLY A 105 -19.98 8.65 5.32
CA GLY A 105 -20.99 8.59 6.39
C GLY A 105 -20.44 8.10 7.73
N VAL A 106 -19.13 8.23 7.95
CA VAL A 106 -18.44 7.79 9.19
C VAL A 106 -18.02 8.95 10.09
N PHE A 107 -18.20 10.19 9.66
CA PHE A 107 -17.95 11.37 10.49
C PHE A 107 -18.93 11.43 11.69
N PRO A 108 -18.46 11.48 12.95
CA PRO A 108 -19.35 11.54 14.13
C PRO A 108 -20.20 12.81 14.21
N ASN A 109 -21.48 12.68 14.59
CA ASN A 109 -22.38 13.82 14.77
C ASN A 109 -22.10 14.68 16.03
N GLN A 110 -21.25 14.19 16.92
CA GLN A 110 -20.81 14.84 18.15
C GLN A 110 -19.37 14.37 18.45
N PRO A 111 -18.52 15.20 19.08
CA PRO A 111 -17.22 14.78 19.59
C PRO A 111 -17.31 13.54 20.51
N LEU A 112 -16.41 12.57 20.33
CA LEU A 112 -16.35 11.34 21.11
C LEU A 112 -15.57 11.47 22.42
N LEU A 113 -14.81 12.55 22.57
CA LEU A 113 -14.03 12.90 23.74
C LEU A 113 -14.07 14.42 23.99
N SER A 114 -13.71 14.84 25.19
CA SER A 114 -13.65 16.27 25.52
C SER A 114 -12.45 16.94 24.85
N ASN A 115 -12.49 18.27 24.68
CA ASN A 115 -11.33 19.01 24.17
C ASN A 115 -10.10 18.87 25.07
N GLU A 116 -10.29 18.71 26.39
CA GLU A 116 -9.19 18.50 27.34
C GLU A 116 -8.51 17.14 27.09
N ASP A 117 -9.30 16.07 26.91
CA ASP A 117 -8.79 14.73 26.60
C ASP A 117 -8.14 14.68 25.21
N TRP A 118 -8.71 15.38 24.23
CA TRP A 118 -8.14 15.48 22.89
C TRP A 118 -6.74 16.13 22.91
N GLU A 119 -6.59 17.22 23.65
CA GLU A 119 -5.28 17.88 23.78
C GLU A 119 -4.26 17.01 24.53
N LEU A 120 -4.68 16.22 25.52
CA LEU A 120 -3.80 15.25 26.19
C LEU A 120 -3.32 14.15 25.23
N LEU A 121 -4.25 13.54 24.48
CA LEU A 121 -3.94 12.53 23.47
C LEU A 121 -2.99 13.08 22.41
N ARG A 122 -3.27 14.26 21.86
CA ARG A 122 -2.39 14.91 20.88
C ARG A 122 -1.02 15.20 21.45
N SER A 123 -0.96 15.73 22.68
CA SER A 123 0.29 16.07 23.33
C SER A 123 1.18 14.85 23.55
N PHE A 124 0.61 13.68 23.81
CA PHE A 124 1.37 12.43 23.89
C PHE A 124 2.13 12.14 22.60
N PHE A 125 1.45 12.13 21.44
CA PHE A 125 2.09 11.88 20.14
C PHE A 125 3.12 12.97 19.81
N VAL A 126 2.71 14.24 19.85
CA VAL A 126 3.54 15.39 19.43
C VAL A 126 4.78 15.57 20.32
N SER A 127 4.69 15.26 21.62
CA SER A 127 5.82 15.45 22.56
C SER A 127 6.79 14.26 22.60
N LYS A 128 6.32 13.06 22.23
CA LYS A 128 7.15 11.84 22.18
C LYS A 128 7.73 11.58 20.79
N ALA A 129 7.17 12.20 19.76
CA ALA A 129 7.67 12.10 18.39
C ALA A 129 9.08 12.73 18.24
N PRO A 130 9.93 12.17 17.36
CA PRO A 130 11.22 12.76 17.03
C PRO A 130 11.04 14.05 16.21
N GLU A 131 12.07 14.90 16.20
CA GLU A 131 12.09 16.11 15.36
C GLU A 131 12.29 15.79 13.87
N HIS A 132 12.98 14.68 13.58
CA HIS A 132 13.26 14.19 12.24
C HIS A 132 12.87 12.71 12.15
N PRO A 133 12.44 12.21 10.98
CA PRO A 133 12.19 10.78 10.80
C PRO A 133 13.43 9.96 11.15
N LEU A 134 13.19 8.75 11.65
CA LEU A 134 14.26 7.80 11.94
C LEU A 134 14.95 7.37 10.64
N GLU A 135 16.24 7.06 10.73
CA GLU A 135 17.02 6.56 9.59
C GLU A 135 16.76 5.07 9.35
N GLN A 136 16.82 4.64 8.09
CA GLN A 136 16.84 3.22 7.74
C GLN A 136 18.06 2.51 8.30
N SER A 137 17.94 1.20 8.53
CA SER A 137 19.10 0.35 8.80
C SER A 137 20.10 0.39 7.64
N SER A 138 21.37 0.09 7.93
CA SER A 138 22.40 0.03 6.90
C SER A 138 22.08 -1.04 5.85
N LYS A 139 22.38 -0.73 4.59
CA LYS A 139 22.23 -1.63 3.45
C LYS A 139 23.47 -1.59 2.53
N PRO A 140 23.65 -2.58 1.65
CA PRO A 140 24.67 -2.53 0.61
C PRO A 140 24.56 -1.26 -0.24
N LYS A 141 25.70 -0.79 -0.75
CA LYS A 141 25.72 0.40 -1.61
C LYS A 141 25.25 0.03 -3.02
N LEU A 142 24.42 0.89 -3.59
CA LEU A 142 23.95 0.78 -4.95
C LEU A 142 25.11 0.84 -5.96
N THR A 143 25.15 -0.14 -6.87
CA THR A 143 26.10 -0.19 -7.97
C THR A 143 25.46 0.44 -9.22
N TRP A 144 26.04 1.53 -9.71
CA TRP A 144 25.56 2.28 -10.88
C TRP A 144 26.00 1.66 -12.22
N SER A 145 25.76 0.36 -12.35
CA SER A 145 25.84 -0.40 -13.59
C SER A 145 24.77 -1.48 -13.53
N LEU A 146 23.98 -1.63 -14.59
CA LEU A 146 22.96 -2.66 -14.69
C LEU A 146 23.47 -3.70 -15.71
N PRO A 147 24.21 -4.74 -15.29
CA PRO A 147 25.08 -5.49 -16.19
C PRO A 147 24.36 -6.50 -17.08
N ILE A 148 23.21 -7.02 -16.64
CA ILE A 148 22.45 -8.05 -17.38
C ILE A 148 21.34 -7.45 -18.24
N PHE A 149 20.90 -6.23 -17.95
CA PHE A 149 19.80 -5.59 -18.69
C PHE A 149 20.27 -4.47 -19.62
N ASP A 150 19.83 -4.54 -20.87
CA ASP A 150 19.83 -3.44 -21.82
C ASP A 150 18.50 -2.70 -21.72
N VAL A 151 18.55 -1.37 -21.56
CA VAL A 151 17.34 -0.56 -21.36
C VAL A 151 16.84 -0.02 -22.69
N GLU A 152 15.61 -0.37 -23.05
CA GLU A 152 14.93 0.05 -24.27
C GLU A 152 13.76 1.00 -23.96
N GLN A 153 13.71 2.11 -24.68
CA GLN A 153 12.55 3.00 -24.68
C GLN A 153 11.56 2.54 -25.74
N VAL A 154 10.29 2.41 -25.34
CA VAL A 154 9.23 2.09 -26.29
C VAL A 154 8.78 3.31 -27.08
N ASN A 155 8.33 3.08 -28.31
CA ASN A 155 7.77 4.11 -29.17
C ASN A 155 6.26 4.30 -28.90
N TYR A 156 5.92 4.46 -27.62
CA TYR A 156 4.59 4.72 -27.11
C TYR A 156 4.67 5.92 -26.15
N SER A 157 3.79 6.92 -26.35
CA SER A 157 3.86 8.16 -25.59
C SER A 157 2.46 8.76 -25.37
N PRO A 158 1.71 8.29 -24.36
CA PRO A 158 0.49 8.95 -23.90
C PRO A 158 0.76 10.39 -23.44
N SER A 159 -0.30 11.20 -23.43
CA SER A 159 -0.21 12.61 -23.05
C SER A 159 0.17 12.82 -21.57
N LEU A 160 -0.27 11.89 -20.72
CA LEU A 160 0.12 11.74 -19.32
C LEU A 160 0.06 10.24 -19.00
N ALA A 161 1.19 9.62 -18.70
CA ALA A 161 1.19 8.21 -18.34
C ALA A 161 0.69 8.02 -16.90
N VAL A 162 -0.44 7.32 -16.76
CA VAL A 162 -0.89 6.75 -15.50
C VAL A 162 -1.04 5.25 -15.73
N THR A 163 0.10 4.59 -15.92
CA THR A 163 0.15 3.17 -16.29
C THR A 163 -0.22 2.31 -15.10
N THR A 164 -1.49 1.93 -15.02
CA THR A 164 -2.07 1.12 -13.95
C THR A 164 -2.00 -0.38 -14.23
N LEU A 165 -1.61 -0.76 -15.44
CA LEU A 165 -1.35 -2.15 -15.81
C LEU A 165 -0.18 -2.23 -16.80
N VAL A 166 0.76 -3.12 -16.50
CA VAL A 166 1.71 -3.70 -17.44
C VAL A 166 1.55 -5.22 -17.30
N SER A 167 1.40 -5.93 -18.41
CA SER A 167 1.36 -7.40 -18.39
C SER A 167 2.00 -7.97 -19.65
N ILE A 168 2.88 -8.96 -19.47
CA ILE A 168 3.54 -9.70 -20.53
C ILE A 168 2.71 -10.94 -20.87
N ASN A 169 2.49 -11.17 -22.16
CA ASN A 169 1.99 -12.44 -22.68
C ASN A 169 3.11 -13.09 -23.53
N GLU A 170 3.87 -14.00 -22.91
CA GLU A 170 4.99 -14.71 -23.53
C GLU A 170 4.55 -15.56 -24.74
N THR A 171 3.34 -16.11 -24.70
CA THR A 171 2.82 -16.97 -25.78
C THR A 171 2.60 -16.18 -27.07
N GLU A 172 2.09 -14.95 -26.94
CA GLU A 172 1.81 -14.06 -28.06
C GLU A 172 2.95 -13.06 -28.33
N LYS A 173 3.97 -13.01 -27.45
CA LYS A 173 5.05 -12.03 -27.48
C LYS A 173 4.53 -10.60 -27.53
N SER A 174 3.60 -10.30 -26.62
CA SER A 174 2.92 -9.02 -26.55
C SER A 174 2.93 -8.44 -25.13
N ILE A 175 2.86 -7.11 -25.05
CA ILE A 175 2.82 -6.37 -23.79
C ILE A 175 1.53 -5.55 -23.74
N TYR A 176 0.74 -5.77 -22.70
CA TYR A 176 -0.50 -5.03 -22.44
C TYR A 176 -0.22 -3.86 -21.51
N ILE A 177 -0.62 -2.67 -21.95
CA ILE A 177 -0.46 -1.41 -21.21
C ILE A 177 -1.84 -0.82 -20.95
N GLY A 178 -2.23 -0.76 -19.67
CA GLY A 178 -3.43 -0.07 -19.22
C GLY A 178 -3.11 1.34 -18.73
N ASP A 179 -3.87 2.33 -19.22
CA ASP A 179 -3.80 3.71 -18.73
C ASP A 179 -5.06 4.04 -17.93
N GLY A 180 -4.86 4.32 -16.64
CA GLY A 180 -5.93 4.62 -15.69
C GLY A 180 -6.40 6.07 -15.72
N PHE A 181 -5.79 6.96 -16.52
CA PHE A 181 -6.26 8.33 -16.70
C PHE A 181 -7.22 8.45 -17.89
N ASP A 182 -6.81 7.93 -19.05
CA ASP A 182 -7.60 7.94 -20.27
C ASP A 182 -8.55 6.74 -20.38
N ALA A 183 -8.47 5.77 -19.44
CA ALA A 183 -9.25 4.53 -19.42
C ALA A 183 -9.04 3.71 -20.71
N THR A 184 -7.77 3.51 -21.06
CA THR A 184 -7.38 2.85 -22.32
C THR A 184 -6.59 1.58 -22.10
N LEU A 185 -6.67 0.68 -23.07
CA LEU A 185 -5.76 -0.46 -23.21
C LEU A 185 -4.99 -0.35 -24.53
N THR A 186 -3.68 -0.50 -24.47
CA THR A 186 -2.78 -0.56 -25.64
C THR A 186 -2.02 -1.88 -25.61
N VAL A 187 -1.79 -2.48 -26.77
CA VAL A 187 -0.95 -3.68 -26.90
C VAL A 187 0.27 -3.33 -27.72
N LEU A 188 1.45 -3.65 -27.19
CA LEU A 188 2.74 -3.54 -27.86
C LEU A 188 3.22 -4.93 -28.29
N ASP A 189 4.04 -4.99 -29.34
CA ASP A 189 4.84 -6.18 -29.64
C ASP A 189 6.08 -6.26 -28.74
N ASP A 190 6.83 -7.35 -28.91
CA ASP A 190 8.12 -7.58 -28.25
C ASP A 190 9.09 -6.42 -28.43
N SER A 191 9.13 -5.76 -29.59
CA SER A 191 9.99 -4.59 -29.85
C SER A 191 9.50 -3.30 -29.20
N GLY A 192 8.34 -3.31 -28.53
CA GLY A 192 7.72 -2.13 -27.93
C GLY A 192 6.99 -1.23 -28.94
N ALA A 193 6.73 -1.70 -30.15
CA ALA A 193 5.92 -1.00 -31.12
C ALA A 193 4.43 -1.28 -30.90
N VAL A 194 3.59 -0.26 -31.08
CA VAL A 194 2.13 -0.40 -30.90
C VAL A 194 1.55 -1.35 -31.95
N LEU A 195 1.07 -2.52 -31.51
CA LEU A 195 0.28 -3.45 -32.32
C LEU A 195 -1.14 -2.92 -32.48
N THR A 196 -1.76 -2.50 -31.38
CA THR A 196 -3.13 -2.00 -31.38
C THR A 196 -3.41 -1.05 -30.21
N GLY A 197 -4.34 -0.12 -30.41
CA GLY A 197 -4.77 0.86 -29.40
C GLY A 197 -4.18 2.27 -29.61
N PRO A 198 -4.39 3.18 -28.64
CA PRO A 198 -5.13 2.97 -27.40
C PRO A 198 -6.63 2.76 -27.66
N HIS A 199 -7.21 1.74 -27.02
CA HIS A 199 -8.62 1.39 -27.15
C HIS A 199 -9.42 1.96 -25.99
N ILE A 200 -10.54 2.61 -26.31
CA ILE A 200 -11.53 3.06 -25.33
C ILE A 200 -12.77 2.19 -25.48
N ALA A 201 -13.19 1.66 -24.34
CA ALA A 201 -14.34 0.81 -24.19
C ALA A 201 -15.66 1.62 -24.07
N GLU A 202 -16.80 1.07 -24.51
CA GLU A 202 -18.12 1.73 -24.35
C GLU A 202 -18.44 1.98 -22.87
N LYS A 203 -18.26 0.95 -22.03
CA LYS A 203 -18.15 1.10 -20.57
C LYS A 203 -16.66 1.28 -20.25
N PRO A 204 -16.19 2.45 -19.77
CA PRO A 204 -14.77 2.69 -19.57
C PRO A 204 -14.10 1.61 -18.72
N ILE A 205 -12.95 1.12 -19.17
CA ILE A 205 -12.12 0.15 -18.45
C ILE A 205 -10.91 0.90 -17.92
N TYR A 206 -10.68 0.85 -16.61
CA TYR A 206 -9.49 1.39 -15.94
C TYR A 206 -8.64 0.19 -15.50
N PRO A 207 -7.80 -0.36 -16.39
CA PRO A 207 -7.22 -1.69 -16.19
C PRO A 207 -6.22 -1.66 -15.04
N VAL A 208 -6.36 -2.59 -14.09
CA VAL A 208 -5.40 -2.78 -13.00
C VAL A 208 -4.78 -4.18 -13.01
N ASP A 209 -5.47 -5.15 -13.61
CA ASP A 209 -5.01 -6.52 -13.70
C ASP A 209 -5.65 -7.23 -14.91
N ILE A 210 -4.99 -8.27 -15.41
CA ILE A 210 -5.39 -9.01 -16.61
C ILE A 210 -5.00 -10.50 -16.49
N HIS A 211 -5.91 -11.38 -16.88
CA HIS A 211 -5.69 -12.82 -16.84
C HIS A 211 -6.03 -13.48 -18.18
N PHE A 212 -5.17 -14.37 -18.65
CA PHE A 212 -5.34 -15.11 -19.90
C PHE A 212 -5.72 -16.56 -19.60
N GLU A 213 -6.89 -17.01 -20.08
CA GLU A 213 -7.36 -18.37 -19.82
C GLU A 213 -8.16 -18.91 -21.01
N ASN A 214 -7.80 -20.09 -21.53
CA ASN A 214 -8.56 -20.81 -22.56
C ASN A 214 -8.89 -19.96 -23.82
N GLY A 215 -7.98 -19.04 -24.22
CA GLY A 215 -8.18 -18.13 -25.35
C GLY A 215 -9.15 -16.97 -25.07
N MET A 216 -9.46 -16.73 -23.80
CA MET A 216 -10.17 -15.56 -23.30
C MET A 216 -9.22 -14.72 -22.46
N THR A 217 -9.47 -13.42 -22.46
CA THR A 217 -8.77 -12.44 -21.64
C THR A 217 -9.78 -11.82 -20.68
N TYR A 218 -9.50 -11.87 -19.39
CA TYR A 218 -10.27 -11.19 -18.36
C TYR A 218 -9.51 -9.95 -17.91
N ILE A 219 -10.17 -8.80 -17.88
CA ILE A 219 -9.57 -7.52 -17.50
C ILE A 219 -10.30 -7.00 -16.27
N ALA A 220 -9.54 -6.79 -15.21
CA ALA A 220 -10.01 -6.17 -13.99
C ALA A 220 -9.97 -4.64 -14.12
N SER A 221 -11.11 -4.00 -13.94
CA SER A 221 -11.27 -2.54 -14.01
C SER A 221 -11.56 -1.96 -12.63
N ILE A 222 -10.73 -1.01 -12.15
CA ILE A 222 -10.90 -0.36 -10.84
C ILE A 222 -12.10 0.59 -10.78
N GLY A 223 -12.55 1.10 -11.93
CA GLY A 223 -13.69 2.01 -12.08
C GLY A 223 -13.45 3.45 -11.60
N ASP A 224 -12.99 3.65 -10.37
CA ASP A 224 -12.71 4.98 -9.77
C ASP A 224 -11.29 5.03 -9.20
N LEU A 225 -10.28 5.16 -10.06
CA LEU A 225 -8.87 5.12 -9.65
C LEU A 225 -8.53 6.12 -8.53
N THR A 226 -9.15 7.30 -8.54
CA THR A 226 -8.80 8.41 -7.62
C THR A 226 -9.72 8.53 -6.41
N ALA A 227 -10.56 7.53 -6.15
CA ALA A 227 -11.46 7.46 -4.99
C ALA A 227 -12.36 8.71 -4.84
N THR A 228 -12.90 9.21 -5.95
CA THR A 228 -13.79 10.39 -5.98
C THR A 228 -15.19 10.08 -5.49
N GLN A 229 -15.65 8.83 -5.62
CA GLN A 229 -16.93 8.34 -5.16
C GLN A 229 -16.84 7.75 -3.75
N ALA A 230 -17.99 7.52 -3.10
CA ALA A 230 -18.01 6.85 -1.81
C ALA A 230 -17.47 5.42 -1.97
N SER A 231 -16.67 4.94 -1.01
CA SER A 231 -15.98 3.65 -1.07
C SER A 231 -16.96 2.47 -1.14
N LYS A 232 -18.20 2.67 -0.69
CA LYS A 232 -19.29 1.68 -0.82
C LYS A 232 -19.91 1.57 -2.22
N THR A 233 -19.55 2.47 -3.15
CA THR A 233 -20.01 2.37 -4.54
C THR A 233 -19.35 1.18 -5.22
N GLY A 234 -20.04 0.57 -6.18
CA GLY A 234 -19.51 -0.52 -6.98
C GLY A 234 -19.11 -0.10 -8.40
N PRO A 235 -18.11 0.78 -8.61
CA PRO A 235 -17.77 1.24 -9.96
C PRO A 235 -16.92 0.22 -10.74
N ALA A 236 -16.31 -0.75 -10.05
CA ALA A 236 -15.42 -1.73 -10.66
C ALA A 236 -16.20 -2.87 -11.30
N HIS A 237 -15.53 -3.54 -12.25
CA HIS A 237 -16.10 -4.66 -12.99
C HIS A 237 -15.00 -5.51 -13.61
N ILE A 238 -15.36 -6.76 -13.96
CA ILE A 238 -14.52 -7.67 -14.74
C ILE A 238 -15.08 -7.74 -16.15
N ALA A 239 -14.23 -7.41 -17.13
CA ALA A 239 -14.54 -7.52 -18.55
C ALA A 239 -13.93 -8.80 -19.13
N LYS A 240 -14.71 -9.55 -19.90
CA LYS A 240 -14.28 -10.71 -20.68
C LYS A 240 -14.16 -10.32 -22.14
N VAL A 241 -12.98 -10.57 -22.70
CA VAL A 241 -12.60 -10.16 -24.05
C VAL A 241 -12.06 -11.38 -24.81
N ASN A 242 -12.46 -11.52 -26.07
CA ASN A 242 -11.83 -12.48 -26.99
C ASN A 242 -10.85 -11.70 -27.87
N MET A 243 -9.58 -11.69 -27.49
CA MET A 243 -8.52 -11.12 -28.31
C MET A 243 -8.25 -12.09 -29.47
N LYS A 244 -8.83 -11.83 -30.65
CA LYS A 244 -8.44 -12.57 -31.87
C LYS A 244 -7.49 -11.72 -32.69
N GLU A 245 -6.39 -12.33 -33.12
CA GLU A 245 -5.43 -11.73 -34.08
C GLU A 245 -4.91 -10.35 -33.62
N ASP A 246 -4.60 -10.20 -32.33
CA ASP A 246 -4.05 -8.96 -31.74
C ASP A 246 -4.94 -7.71 -31.90
N ILE A 247 -6.24 -7.91 -32.16
CA ILE A 247 -7.22 -6.82 -32.28
C ILE A 247 -8.09 -6.78 -31.03
N PHE A 248 -8.03 -5.65 -30.32
CA PHE A 248 -9.00 -5.36 -29.26
C PHE A 248 -10.39 -5.15 -29.88
N PRO A 249 -11.42 -5.90 -29.45
CA PRO A 249 -12.75 -5.77 -30.04
C PRO A 249 -13.44 -4.48 -29.60
N GLU A 250 -14.32 -3.93 -30.46
CA GLU A 250 -15.13 -2.75 -30.13
C GLU A 250 -16.13 -3.00 -28.99
N SER A 251 -16.41 -4.27 -28.65
CA SER A 251 -17.32 -4.66 -27.57
C SER A 251 -16.75 -5.84 -26.78
N PHE A 252 -16.91 -5.79 -25.46
CA PHE A 252 -16.56 -6.85 -24.51
C PHE A 252 -17.77 -7.16 -23.63
N GLU A 253 -17.74 -8.31 -22.98
CA GLU A 253 -18.78 -8.76 -22.04
C GLU A 253 -18.39 -8.36 -20.61
N ILE A 254 -19.32 -7.78 -19.84
CA ILE A 254 -19.11 -7.60 -18.40
C ILE A 254 -19.62 -8.86 -17.72
N VAL A 255 -18.71 -9.60 -17.07
CA VAL A 255 -19.04 -10.88 -16.40
C VAL A 255 -19.35 -10.70 -14.91
N VAL A 256 -18.71 -9.73 -14.26
CA VAL A 256 -19.01 -9.34 -12.88
C VAL A 256 -19.03 -7.81 -12.81
N ASP A 257 -20.04 -7.23 -12.15
CA ASP A 257 -20.27 -5.78 -12.04
C ASP A 257 -20.60 -5.41 -10.59
N ASP A 258 -20.72 -4.10 -10.31
CA ASP A 258 -21.03 -3.55 -8.98
C ASP A 258 -20.01 -3.93 -7.90
N LEU A 259 -18.74 -4.02 -8.29
CA LEU A 259 -17.63 -4.37 -7.41
C LEU A 259 -17.04 -3.13 -6.73
N TYR A 260 -16.58 -3.25 -5.48
CA TYR A 260 -15.70 -2.24 -4.87
C TYR A 260 -14.48 -2.00 -5.75
N ARG A 261 -13.85 -0.82 -5.63
CA ARG A 261 -12.66 -0.46 -6.41
C ARG A 261 -11.66 -1.61 -6.40
N MET A 262 -11.54 -2.30 -7.53
CA MET A 262 -10.76 -3.53 -7.59
C MET A 262 -9.28 -3.19 -7.74
N ALA A 263 -8.44 -3.85 -6.97
CA ALA A 263 -6.98 -3.72 -7.06
C ALA A 263 -6.34 -4.92 -7.80
N ASP A 264 -6.94 -6.11 -7.68
CA ASP A 264 -6.37 -7.38 -8.14
C ASP A 264 -7.48 -8.43 -8.33
N MET A 265 -7.25 -9.40 -9.22
CA MET A 265 -8.19 -10.47 -9.54
C MET A 265 -7.45 -11.80 -9.78
N ASN A 266 -7.97 -12.90 -9.25
CA ASN A 266 -7.52 -14.24 -9.66
C ASN A 266 -8.66 -14.99 -10.37
N VAL A 267 -8.31 -15.77 -11.40
CA VAL A 267 -9.23 -16.66 -12.13
C VAL A 267 -8.87 -18.11 -11.83
N VAL A 268 -9.73 -18.81 -11.09
CA VAL A 268 -9.37 -20.15 -10.55
C VAL A 268 -10.61 -20.99 -10.25
N ASP A 269 -10.54 -22.30 -10.45
CA ASP A 269 -11.54 -23.25 -9.95
C ASP A 269 -11.28 -23.52 -8.46
N LEU A 270 -11.95 -22.77 -7.57
CA LEU A 270 -11.70 -22.84 -6.13
C LEU A 270 -12.44 -24.01 -5.46
N ASN A 271 -13.59 -24.42 -6.01
CA ASN A 271 -14.45 -25.45 -5.44
C ASN A 271 -14.25 -26.85 -6.08
N GLY A 272 -13.44 -26.95 -7.13
CA GLY A 272 -13.10 -28.18 -7.83
C GLY A 272 -14.19 -28.70 -8.78
N ASP A 273 -15.10 -27.83 -9.24
CA ASP A 273 -16.21 -28.20 -10.12
C ASP A 273 -15.88 -28.10 -11.63
N SER A 274 -14.63 -27.75 -11.95
CA SER A 274 -14.08 -27.54 -13.30
C SER A 274 -14.63 -26.31 -14.03
N ILE A 275 -15.18 -25.34 -13.29
CA ILE A 275 -15.56 -24.02 -13.78
C ILE A 275 -14.69 -22.98 -13.07
N SER A 276 -14.10 -22.06 -13.84
CA SER A 276 -13.27 -21.01 -13.25
C SER A 276 -14.13 -19.95 -12.56
N ASP A 277 -13.77 -19.63 -11.33
CA ASP A 277 -14.34 -18.59 -10.49
C ASP A 277 -13.46 -17.32 -10.51
N PHE A 278 -13.92 -16.27 -9.83
CA PHE A 278 -13.09 -15.08 -9.57
C PHE A 278 -12.86 -14.85 -8.09
N ILE A 279 -11.61 -14.60 -7.70
CA ILE A 279 -11.27 -14.01 -6.40
C ILE A 279 -10.96 -12.53 -6.64
N VAL A 280 -11.68 -11.66 -5.95
CA VAL A 280 -11.64 -10.21 -6.17
C VAL A 280 -11.13 -9.50 -4.93
N SER A 281 -10.06 -8.73 -5.12
CA SER A 281 -9.50 -7.82 -4.12
C SER A 281 -10.16 -6.45 -4.23
N GLY A 282 -11.21 -6.24 -3.42
CA GLY A 282 -11.96 -5.00 -3.33
C GLY A 282 -11.31 -4.00 -2.38
N PHE A 283 -10.64 -3.00 -2.94
CA PHE A 283 -10.01 -1.89 -2.22
C PHE A 283 -11.02 -0.81 -1.83
N GLY A 284 -10.76 -0.18 -0.68
CA GLY A 284 -11.36 1.10 -0.31
C GLY A 284 -10.97 1.49 1.11
N ALA A 285 -11.13 2.76 1.46
CA ALA A 285 -10.58 3.30 2.70
C ALA A 285 -11.42 2.97 3.95
N VAL A 286 -12.73 2.77 3.74
CA VAL A 286 -13.70 2.47 4.80
C VAL A 286 -14.45 1.17 4.52
N PHE A 287 -14.72 0.93 3.24
CA PHE A 287 -15.38 -0.27 2.73
C PHE A 287 -14.44 -0.96 1.75
N GLY A 288 -14.57 -2.27 1.63
CA GLY A 288 -13.71 -3.14 0.82
C GLY A 288 -13.85 -4.57 1.34
N ASN A 289 -13.37 -5.52 0.57
CA ASN A 289 -13.39 -6.94 0.93
C ASN A 289 -12.44 -7.75 0.06
N LEU A 290 -12.24 -9.00 0.49
CA LEU A 290 -11.90 -10.10 -0.40
C LEU A 290 -13.18 -10.91 -0.62
N SER A 291 -13.57 -11.11 -1.88
CA SER A 291 -14.76 -11.89 -2.25
C SER A 291 -14.43 -12.97 -3.28
N TRP A 292 -15.08 -14.11 -3.15
CA TRP A 292 -15.09 -15.18 -4.14
C TRP A 292 -16.41 -15.16 -4.90
N PHE A 293 -16.36 -14.99 -6.21
CA PHE A 293 -17.49 -15.05 -7.12
C PHE A 293 -17.52 -16.43 -7.77
N GLU A 294 -18.30 -17.34 -7.17
CA GLU A 294 -18.49 -18.71 -7.63
C GLU A 294 -19.32 -18.71 -8.92
N SER A 295 -18.76 -19.29 -9.99
CA SER A 295 -19.43 -19.42 -11.27
C SER A 295 -20.41 -20.58 -11.25
N ARG A 296 -21.70 -20.29 -11.43
CA ARG A 296 -22.73 -21.32 -11.46
C ARG A 296 -22.94 -21.85 -12.88
N GLN A 297 -23.46 -23.07 -12.99
CA GLN A 297 -23.72 -23.73 -14.29
C GLN A 297 -24.68 -22.97 -15.23
N ASP A 298 -25.47 -22.04 -14.70
CA ASP A 298 -26.35 -21.17 -15.47
C ASP A 298 -25.65 -19.90 -16.00
N GLY A 299 -24.37 -19.69 -15.65
CA GLY A 299 -23.55 -18.55 -16.05
C GLY A 299 -23.65 -17.34 -15.10
N GLU A 300 -24.44 -17.44 -14.02
CA GLU A 300 -24.52 -16.42 -12.98
C GLU A 300 -23.41 -16.61 -11.94
N PHE A 301 -23.07 -15.54 -11.22
CA PHE A 301 -22.09 -15.59 -10.13
C PHE A 301 -22.76 -15.49 -8.75
N GLU A 302 -22.29 -16.28 -7.79
CA GLU A 302 -22.62 -16.13 -6.37
C GLU A 302 -21.43 -15.53 -5.62
N GLU A 303 -21.65 -14.39 -4.95
CA GLU A 303 -20.63 -13.78 -4.10
C GLU A 303 -20.59 -14.44 -2.72
N HIS A 304 -19.42 -14.95 -2.36
CA HIS A 304 -19.03 -15.35 -1.01
C HIS A 304 -18.02 -14.34 -0.48
N MET A 305 -18.44 -13.49 0.45
CA MET A 305 -17.52 -12.57 1.12
C MET A 305 -16.60 -13.35 2.06
N LEU A 306 -15.30 -13.36 1.74
CA LEU A 306 -14.30 -14.16 2.45
C LEU A 306 -13.64 -13.39 3.59
N LEU A 307 -13.33 -12.11 3.36
CA LEU A 307 -12.73 -11.22 4.35
C LEU A 307 -13.33 -9.81 4.24
N ALA A 308 -13.97 -9.34 5.31
CA ALA A 308 -14.63 -8.04 5.37
C ALA A 308 -13.69 -6.95 5.92
N LEU A 309 -12.49 -6.83 5.36
CA LEU A 309 -11.53 -5.78 5.69
C LEU A 309 -11.38 -4.81 4.50
N PRO A 310 -11.31 -3.49 4.75
CA PRO A 310 -10.97 -2.50 3.73
C PRO A 310 -9.51 -2.67 3.27
N GLY A 311 -9.15 -2.06 2.14
CA GLY A 311 -7.75 -1.98 1.70
C GLY A 311 -7.14 -3.27 1.17
N VAL A 312 -7.92 -4.26 0.72
CA VAL A 312 -7.36 -5.45 0.06
C VAL A 312 -6.73 -5.04 -1.27
N VAL A 313 -5.43 -5.27 -1.43
CA VAL A 313 -4.66 -4.83 -2.61
C VAL A 313 -4.18 -5.96 -3.51
N LYS A 314 -3.99 -7.16 -2.96
CA LYS A 314 -3.54 -8.32 -3.72
C LYS A 314 -3.93 -9.63 -3.04
N SER A 315 -4.16 -10.66 -3.85
CA SER A 315 -4.33 -12.04 -3.41
C SER A 315 -3.58 -13.01 -4.33
N GLU A 316 -3.19 -14.16 -3.79
CA GLU A 316 -2.63 -15.28 -4.56
C GLU A 316 -3.20 -16.60 -4.05
N ILE A 317 -3.21 -17.61 -4.92
CA ILE A 317 -3.91 -18.87 -4.72
C ILE A 317 -2.91 -20.02 -4.72
N PHE A 318 -2.84 -20.79 -3.63
CA PHE A 318 -1.89 -21.89 -3.49
C PHE A 318 -2.37 -22.94 -2.47
N ASP A 319 -1.99 -24.20 -2.65
CA ASP A 319 -2.23 -25.26 -1.66
C ASP A 319 -1.06 -25.30 -0.65
N PHE A 320 -1.14 -24.49 0.41
CA PHE A 320 -0.03 -24.34 1.37
C PHE A 320 0.19 -25.58 2.26
N ASN A 321 -0.83 -26.43 2.42
CA ASN A 321 -0.78 -27.60 3.30
C ASN A 321 -0.73 -28.95 2.55
N ASN A 322 -0.76 -28.91 1.21
CA ASN A 322 -0.75 -30.06 0.30
C ASN A 322 -1.92 -31.02 0.51
N ASP A 323 -3.11 -30.51 0.86
CA ASP A 323 -4.32 -31.33 1.05
C ASP A 323 -5.18 -31.47 -0.22
N GLY A 324 -4.81 -30.77 -1.29
CA GLY A 324 -5.50 -30.72 -2.58
C GLY A 324 -6.59 -29.66 -2.67
N LEU A 325 -6.76 -28.82 -1.65
CA LEU A 325 -7.64 -27.65 -1.65
C LEU A 325 -6.79 -26.38 -1.82
N LEU A 326 -7.23 -25.49 -2.68
CA LEU A 326 -6.56 -24.21 -2.87
C LEU A 326 -6.92 -23.26 -1.72
N ASP A 327 -5.90 -22.74 -1.04
CA ASP A 327 -6.00 -21.66 -0.05
C ASP A 327 -5.82 -20.30 -0.75
N ILE A 328 -6.15 -19.22 -0.03
CA ILE A 328 -5.99 -17.84 -0.52
C ILE A 328 -5.11 -17.06 0.45
N ILE A 329 -3.98 -16.55 -0.01
CA ILE A 329 -3.20 -15.56 0.73
C ILE A 329 -3.62 -14.15 0.27
N VAL A 330 -3.78 -13.22 1.21
CA VAL A 330 -4.31 -11.89 0.95
C VAL A 330 -3.55 -10.81 1.72
N LEU A 331 -3.20 -9.74 1.02
CA LEU A 331 -2.56 -8.55 1.56
C LEU A 331 -3.58 -7.42 1.75
N VAL A 332 -3.65 -6.94 2.97
CA VAL A 332 -4.48 -5.81 3.40
C VAL A 332 -3.56 -4.62 3.66
N SER A 333 -3.92 -3.46 3.12
CA SER A 333 -3.07 -2.24 3.09
C SER A 333 -3.71 -1.01 3.73
N ASP A 334 -4.93 -1.12 4.29
CA ASP A 334 -5.58 0.00 4.99
C ASP A 334 -6.19 -0.45 6.32
N ALA A 335 -6.25 0.48 7.28
CA ALA A 335 -6.67 0.32 8.67
C ALA A 335 -5.92 -0.78 9.45
N ARG A 336 -6.13 -2.05 9.11
CA ARG A 336 -5.44 -3.21 9.71
C ARG A 336 -4.59 -3.85 8.64
N GLU A 337 -3.50 -3.14 8.33
CA GLU A 337 -2.50 -3.63 7.39
C GLU A 337 -1.95 -4.98 7.85
N GLY A 338 -1.79 -5.92 6.92
CA GLY A 338 -1.37 -7.27 7.29
C GLY A 338 -1.48 -8.28 6.15
N LEU A 339 -0.94 -9.45 6.41
CA LEU A 339 -0.97 -10.58 5.50
C LEU A 339 -1.67 -11.76 6.18
N HIS A 340 -2.66 -12.32 5.49
CA HIS A 340 -3.51 -13.38 6.02
C HIS A 340 -3.62 -14.52 5.01
N ILE A 341 -3.78 -15.74 5.51
CA ILE A 341 -4.13 -16.91 4.71
C ILE A 341 -5.53 -17.36 5.09
N LEU A 342 -6.41 -17.51 4.11
CA LEU A 342 -7.68 -18.19 4.22
C LEU A 342 -7.48 -19.64 3.79
N GLU A 343 -7.27 -20.49 4.78
CA GLU A 343 -7.09 -21.92 4.59
C GLU A 343 -8.44 -22.59 4.26
N ASN A 344 -8.52 -23.23 3.11
CA ASN A 344 -9.70 -23.89 2.61
C ASN A 344 -9.94 -25.20 3.39
N GLN A 345 -11.07 -25.29 4.08
CA GLN A 345 -11.47 -26.48 4.83
C GLN A 345 -12.44 -27.38 4.03
N GLY A 346 -12.65 -27.04 2.75
CA GLY A 346 -13.64 -27.64 1.86
C GLY A 346 -15.07 -27.20 2.19
N SER A 347 -16.00 -27.56 1.31
CA SER A 347 -17.43 -27.20 1.48
C SER A 347 -17.66 -25.69 1.70
N ASN A 348 -16.88 -24.85 1.02
CA ASN A 348 -16.95 -23.39 1.06
C ASN A 348 -16.74 -22.84 2.48
N GLN A 349 -15.85 -23.46 3.27
CA GLN A 349 -15.45 -23.01 4.59
C GLN A 349 -13.97 -22.65 4.59
N PHE A 350 -13.63 -21.51 5.19
CA PHE A 350 -12.24 -21.04 5.30
C PHE A 350 -11.88 -20.77 6.75
N ARG A 351 -10.62 -21.09 7.12
CA ARG A 351 -10.01 -20.73 8.39
C ARG A 351 -9.03 -19.58 8.15
N LEU A 352 -9.25 -18.44 8.81
CA LEU A 352 -8.34 -17.30 8.75
C LEU A 352 -7.12 -17.53 9.64
N ASN A 353 -5.93 -17.54 9.04
CA ASN A 353 -4.62 -17.57 9.68
C ASN A 353 -3.93 -16.21 9.42
N THR A 354 -3.78 -15.38 10.45
CA THR A 354 -3.03 -14.11 10.34
C THR A 354 -1.53 -14.39 10.46
N ILE A 355 -0.75 -14.01 9.46
CA ILE A 355 0.72 -14.13 9.48
C ILE A 355 1.29 -12.98 10.30
N PHE A 356 0.93 -11.75 9.94
CA PHE A 356 1.27 -10.55 10.70
C PHE A 356 0.21 -9.46 10.50
N GLU A 357 0.18 -8.50 11.42
CA GLU A 357 -0.52 -7.22 11.28
C GLU A 357 0.47 -6.09 11.62
N SER A 358 0.31 -4.95 10.98
CA SER A 358 1.10 -3.74 11.19
C SER A 358 0.20 -2.52 11.46
N HIS A 359 0.83 -1.42 11.85
CA HIS A 359 0.13 -0.15 12.02
C HIS A 359 -0.32 0.41 10.66
N PRO A 360 -1.32 1.32 10.60
CA PRO A 360 -1.97 1.79 9.36
C PRO A 360 -1.15 2.82 8.56
N ALA A 361 0.15 2.85 8.80
CA ALA A 361 1.08 3.75 8.08
C ALA A 361 2.30 2.96 7.63
N TYR A 362 2.17 1.63 7.59
CA TYR A 362 3.27 0.73 7.25
C TYR A 362 3.46 0.70 5.74
N GLY A 363 2.36 0.87 4.99
CA GLY A 363 2.34 1.16 3.56
C GLY A 363 2.51 -0.08 2.69
N HIS A 364 1.88 -1.20 3.04
CA HIS A 364 1.90 -2.41 2.20
C HIS A 364 1.32 -2.17 0.82
N THR A 365 2.01 -2.63 -0.22
CA THR A 365 1.61 -2.37 -1.62
C THR A 365 1.55 -3.63 -2.46
N PHE A 366 2.43 -4.61 -2.17
CA PHE A 366 2.59 -5.79 -3.02
C PHE A 366 3.17 -6.96 -2.21
N PHE A 367 2.91 -8.18 -2.68
CA PHE A 367 3.64 -9.37 -2.26
C PHE A 367 3.72 -10.36 -3.43
N GLU A 368 4.62 -11.34 -3.34
CA GLU A 368 4.76 -12.43 -4.31
C GLU A 368 5.15 -13.72 -3.60
N LEU A 369 4.60 -14.85 -4.05
CA LEU A 369 4.99 -16.18 -3.59
C LEU A 369 6.16 -16.72 -4.42
N ALA A 370 7.20 -17.21 -3.74
CA ALA A 370 8.33 -17.88 -4.38
C ALA A 370 9.02 -18.83 -3.41
N ASP A 371 9.64 -19.91 -3.89
CA ASP A 371 10.40 -20.85 -3.06
C ASP A 371 11.89 -20.41 -3.01
N PHE A 372 12.21 -19.47 -2.12
CA PHE A 372 13.55 -18.85 -2.05
C PHE A 372 14.63 -19.80 -1.54
N ASN A 373 14.26 -20.94 -0.94
CA ASN A 373 15.19 -21.88 -0.33
C ASN A 373 15.15 -23.30 -0.93
N GLU A 374 14.38 -23.48 -2.01
CA GLU A 374 14.18 -24.73 -2.75
C GLU A 374 13.68 -25.92 -1.90
N ASP A 375 12.89 -25.66 -0.85
CA ASP A 375 12.37 -26.71 0.01
C ASP A 375 10.98 -27.23 -0.38
N GLY A 376 10.44 -26.72 -1.48
CA GLY A 376 9.16 -27.07 -2.05
C GLY A 376 7.97 -26.40 -1.37
N ARG A 377 8.19 -25.44 -0.46
CA ARG A 377 7.15 -24.61 0.15
C ARG A 377 7.27 -23.18 -0.34
N MET A 378 6.14 -22.56 -0.65
CA MET A 378 6.14 -21.15 -1.00
C MET A 378 6.49 -20.29 0.21
N ASP A 379 7.55 -19.49 0.05
CA ASP A 379 7.91 -18.35 0.90
C ASP A 379 7.23 -17.09 0.34
N ILE A 380 7.46 -15.94 1.00
CA ILE A 380 6.74 -14.71 0.69
C ILE A 380 7.70 -13.52 0.60
N LEU A 381 7.76 -12.87 -0.56
CA LEU A 381 8.30 -11.52 -0.69
C LEU A 381 7.18 -10.51 -0.39
N VAL A 382 7.39 -9.60 0.57
CA VAL A 382 6.44 -8.54 0.91
C VAL A 382 7.09 -7.18 0.69
N VAL A 383 6.35 -6.27 0.05
CA VAL A 383 6.78 -4.90 -0.24
C VAL A 383 5.92 -3.91 0.52
N ASN A 384 6.58 -2.94 1.15
CA ASN A 384 5.91 -1.80 1.74
C ASN A 384 6.67 -0.50 1.47
N GLY A 385 5.94 0.51 1.06
CA GLY A 385 6.49 1.83 0.80
C GLY A 385 5.45 2.87 0.44
N ASP A 386 4.15 2.57 0.52
CA ASP A 386 3.13 3.59 0.32
C ASP A 386 3.30 4.74 1.31
N ASN A 387 3.18 5.96 0.80
CA ASN A 387 3.45 7.17 1.56
C ASN A 387 2.47 8.30 1.28
N VAL A 388 1.27 7.95 0.80
CA VAL A 388 0.17 8.90 0.54
C VAL A 388 -0.96 8.85 1.56
N ASP A 389 -0.64 8.32 2.74
CA ASP A 389 -1.50 8.27 3.93
C ASP A 389 -1.85 9.69 4.44
N SER A 390 -2.01 9.77 5.76
CA SER A 390 -2.39 10.96 6.52
C SER A 390 -1.26 11.98 6.67
N ASP A 391 -0.05 11.69 6.16
CA ASP A 391 1.11 12.57 6.22
C ASP A 391 1.30 13.35 4.90
N PRO A 392 1.01 14.66 4.86
CA PRO A 392 1.14 15.45 3.64
C PRO A 392 2.59 15.73 3.22
N TYR A 393 3.57 15.44 4.09
CA TYR A 393 4.98 15.73 3.83
C TYR A 393 5.73 14.61 3.11
N ASN A 394 5.09 13.46 2.90
CA ASN A 394 5.72 12.28 2.32
C ASN A 394 7.02 11.92 3.07
N THR A 395 6.91 11.78 4.39
CA THR A 395 8.07 11.54 5.27
C THR A 395 8.70 10.19 4.96
N ASN A 396 10.01 10.17 4.74
CA ASN A 396 10.77 8.93 4.61
C ASN A 396 10.64 8.08 5.89
N LYS A 397 10.05 6.88 5.76
CA LYS A 397 9.80 5.94 6.87
C LYS A 397 10.87 4.86 6.90
N ASN A 398 11.52 4.66 8.05
CA ASN A 398 12.67 3.74 8.18
C ASN A 398 12.34 2.25 8.03
N TYR A 399 11.06 1.90 8.04
CA TYR A 399 10.56 0.54 7.88
C TYR A 399 10.06 0.23 6.46
N HIS A 400 10.14 1.18 5.51
CA HIS A 400 9.85 0.92 4.09
C HIS A 400 10.93 0.03 3.45
N GLY A 401 10.52 -0.92 2.62
CA GLY A 401 11.43 -1.77 1.87
C GLY A 401 10.81 -3.10 1.46
N LEU A 402 11.68 -4.09 1.29
CA LEU A 402 11.33 -5.45 0.90
C LEU A 402 11.65 -6.42 2.02
N ARG A 403 10.78 -7.40 2.27
CA ARG A 403 10.98 -8.46 3.26
C ARG A 403 10.76 -9.82 2.64
N ILE A 404 11.63 -10.77 2.97
CA ILE A 404 11.38 -12.19 2.67
C ILE A 404 11.00 -12.90 3.97
N TYR A 405 9.84 -13.55 3.94
CA TYR A 405 9.36 -14.41 4.99
C TYR A 405 9.46 -15.88 4.57
N ILE A 406 10.32 -16.63 5.25
CA ILE A 406 10.52 -18.06 4.97
C ILE A 406 9.45 -18.90 5.68
N ASN A 407 8.89 -19.86 4.95
CA ASN A 407 7.85 -20.78 5.39
C ASN A 407 8.45 -21.99 6.12
N TYR A 408 8.28 -22.00 7.44
CA TYR A 408 8.72 -23.08 8.33
C TYR A 408 7.64 -24.17 8.56
N ASP A 409 6.71 -24.32 7.62
CA ASP A 409 5.58 -25.25 7.66
C ASP A 409 4.51 -24.86 8.71
N ASN A 410 3.30 -25.44 8.60
CA ASN A 410 2.15 -25.18 9.46
C ASN A 410 1.77 -23.69 9.57
N TYR A 411 1.86 -22.96 8.44
CA TYR A 411 1.59 -21.52 8.36
C TYR A 411 2.51 -20.65 9.26
N ILE A 412 3.69 -21.17 9.63
CA ILE A 412 4.68 -20.41 10.41
C ILE A 412 5.65 -19.75 9.43
N PHE A 413 5.54 -18.43 9.29
CA PHE A 413 6.44 -17.62 8.49
C PHE A 413 7.34 -16.78 9.38
N LYS A 414 8.61 -16.58 9.00
CA LYS A 414 9.53 -15.68 9.71
C LYS A 414 10.28 -14.79 8.75
N GLU A 415 10.38 -13.51 9.10
CA GLU A 415 11.23 -12.56 8.39
C GLU A 415 12.69 -13.01 8.50
N GLU A 416 13.31 -13.35 7.37
CA GLU A 416 14.73 -13.73 7.30
C GLU A 416 15.57 -12.68 6.54
N MET A 417 14.92 -11.78 5.79
CA MET A 417 15.59 -10.70 5.07
C MET A 417 14.76 -9.41 5.12
N PHE A 418 15.44 -8.28 5.31
CA PHE A 418 14.89 -6.94 5.11
C PHE A 418 15.88 -6.08 4.29
N TYR A 419 15.45 -5.63 3.11
CA TYR A 419 16.17 -4.66 2.29
C TYR A 419 15.50 -3.29 2.43
N PRO A 420 16.13 -2.31 3.12
CA PRO A 420 15.55 -0.98 3.28
C PRO A 420 15.48 -0.25 1.94
N MET A 421 14.30 0.22 1.56
CA MET A 421 14.10 0.97 0.32
C MET A 421 12.92 1.92 0.50
N TYR A 422 13.19 3.22 0.55
CA TYR A 422 12.11 4.20 0.69
C TYR A 422 11.16 4.11 -0.50
N GLY A 423 9.87 4.02 -0.22
CA GLY A 423 8.84 4.12 -1.25
C GLY A 423 8.64 2.88 -2.11
N ALA A 424 9.26 1.75 -1.73
CA ALA A 424 9.14 0.49 -2.45
C ALA A 424 7.66 0.16 -2.75
N PHE A 425 7.36 -0.19 -4.00
CA PHE A 425 5.97 -0.25 -4.47
C PHE A 425 5.62 -1.60 -5.10
N VAL A 426 6.37 -2.04 -6.10
CA VAL A 426 6.23 -3.37 -6.72
C VAL A 426 7.61 -4.03 -6.74
N ALA A 427 7.64 -5.35 -6.58
CA ALA A 427 8.84 -6.14 -6.79
C ALA A 427 8.46 -7.45 -7.47
N LYS A 428 9.36 -8.04 -8.25
CA LYS A 428 9.16 -9.31 -8.95
C LYS A 428 10.37 -10.22 -8.70
N VAL A 429 10.11 -11.53 -8.61
CA VAL A 429 11.12 -12.55 -8.30
C VAL A 429 11.36 -13.41 -9.53
N ALA A 430 12.61 -13.59 -9.92
CA ALA A 430 13.02 -14.52 -10.97
C ALA A 430 14.49 -14.87 -10.80
N ASP A 431 14.95 -15.93 -11.47
CA ASP A 431 16.38 -16.17 -11.66
C ASP A 431 16.84 -15.34 -12.88
N PHE A 432 17.23 -14.07 -12.66
CA PHE A 432 17.54 -13.15 -13.75
C PHE A 432 18.93 -13.36 -14.33
N ASP A 433 19.86 -13.98 -13.60
CA ASP A 433 21.23 -14.24 -14.05
C ASP A 433 21.52 -15.71 -14.44
N ASN A 434 20.50 -16.58 -14.32
CA ASN A 434 20.52 -18.02 -14.59
C ASN A 434 21.51 -18.80 -13.71
N ASP A 435 21.73 -18.36 -12.47
CA ASP A 435 22.62 -19.01 -11.51
C ASP A 435 21.93 -20.02 -10.55
N ASN A 436 20.61 -20.17 -10.71
CA ASN A 436 19.73 -21.04 -9.93
C ASN A 436 19.57 -20.57 -8.48
N ASP A 437 19.63 -19.27 -8.22
CA ASP A 437 18.98 -18.67 -7.07
C ASP A 437 18.01 -17.55 -7.50
N LEU A 438 17.08 -17.20 -6.61
CA LEU A 438 16.06 -16.21 -6.92
C LEU A 438 16.56 -14.80 -6.60
N ASP A 439 16.59 -13.98 -7.64
CA ASP A 439 16.85 -12.55 -7.62
C ASP A 439 15.56 -11.74 -7.45
N ILE A 440 15.72 -10.42 -7.26
CA ILE A 440 14.57 -9.50 -7.14
C ILE A 440 14.80 -8.26 -7.97
N VAL A 441 13.80 -7.83 -8.75
CA VAL A 441 13.72 -6.46 -9.26
C VAL A 441 12.65 -5.70 -8.48
N ALA A 442 12.92 -4.45 -8.12
CA ALA A 442 12.04 -3.65 -7.27
C ALA A 442 11.93 -2.21 -7.79
N SER A 443 10.73 -1.64 -7.71
CA SER A 443 10.45 -0.24 -7.97
C SER A 443 10.16 0.54 -6.69
N SER A 444 10.36 1.86 -6.74
CA SER A 444 9.88 2.80 -5.75
C SER A 444 9.00 3.87 -6.40
N PHE A 445 7.79 4.03 -5.87
CA PHE A 445 6.86 5.07 -6.30
C PHE A 445 6.98 6.35 -5.45
N TYR A 446 7.52 6.23 -4.23
CA TYR A 446 7.79 7.32 -3.29
C TYR A 446 9.25 7.30 -2.78
N PRO A 447 10.26 7.33 -3.67
CA PRO A 447 11.64 7.32 -3.23
C PRO A 447 11.96 8.58 -2.43
N ASP A 448 13.13 8.63 -1.81
CA ASP A 448 13.61 9.87 -1.20
C ASP A 448 13.81 10.95 -2.28
N PHE A 449 12.78 11.78 -2.47
CA PHE A 449 12.77 12.83 -3.49
C PHE A 449 13.80 13.93 -3.24
N SER A 450 14.39 13.98 -2.03
CA SER A 450 15.49 14.88 -1.72
C SER A 450 16.86 14.37 -2.18
N SER A 451 16.96 13.09 -2.53
CA SER A 451 18.19 12.46 -3.01
C SER A 451 18.37 12.62 -4.52
N GLU A 452 19.60 12.92 -4.92
CA GLU A 452 20.04 12.83 -6.33
C GLU A 452 20.23 11.36 -6.77
N GLU A 453 20.46 10.47 -5.80
CA GLU A 453 20.61 9.01 -5.97
C GLU A 453 19.33 8.30 -5.47
N ARG A 454 18.17 8.75 -5.94
CA ARG A 454 16.86 8.18 -5.56
C ARG A 454 16.74 6.75 -6.08
N GLU A 455 16.28 5.83 -5.25
CA GLU A 455 16.12 4.41 -5.61
C GLU A 455 14.78 4.15 -6.30
N SER A 456 14.55 4.74 -7.48
CA SER A 456 13.31 4.49 -8.24
C SER A 456 13.21 3.04 -8.77
N PHE A 457 14.35 2.41 -9.07
CA PHE A 457 14.44 1.00 -9.50
C PHE A 457 15.75 0.38 -9.00
N VAL A 458 15.68 -0.86 -8.52
CA VAL A 458 16.83 -1.65 -8.07
C VAL A 458 16.68 -3.09 -8.57
N TYR A 459 17.74 -3.63 -9.20
CA TYR A 459 17.94 -5.06 -9.37
C TYR A 459 18.80 -5.57 -8.21
N LEU A 460 18.32 -6.59 -7.50
CA LEU A 460 18.96 -7.23 -6.36
C LEU A 460 19.39 -8.64 -6.80
N GLU A 461 20.66 -8.77 -7.18
CA GLU A 461 21.32 -10.05 -7.42
C GLU A 461 21.49 -10.76 -6.08
N ASN A 462 20.95 -11.95 -5.93
CA ASN A 462 21.14 -12.80 -4.77
C ASN A 462 22.51 -13.48 -4.89
N LEU A 463 23.28 -13.44 -3.81
CA LEU A 463 24.62 -14.03 -3.71
C LEU A 463 24.58 -15.33 -2.91
N GLY A 464 23.40 -15.96 -2.83
CA GLY A 464 23.04 -17.04 -1.92
C GLY A 464 22.74 -16.62 -0.48
N ASN A 465 21.93 -17.45 0.20
CA ASN A 465 21.47 -17.25 1.59
C ASN A 465 20.75 -15.91 1.81
N LEU A 466 19.98 -15.44 0.83
CA LEU A 466 19.22 -14.18 0.89
C LEU A 466 20.13 -12.95 1.11
N SER A 467 21.34 -12.98 0.57
CA SER A 467 22.30 -11.88 0.64
C SER A 467 22.38 -11.19 -0.70
N PHE A 468 21.91 -9.95 -0.80
CA PHE A 468 21.73 -9.28 -2.09
C PHE A 468 22.77 -8.20 -2.41
N SER A 469 23.13 -8.07 -3.68
CA SER A 469 23.87 -6.95 -4.25
C SER A 469 22.97 -6.07 -5.13
N PRO A 470 22.85 -4.77 -4.83
CA PRO A 470 21.96 -3.87 -5.56
C PRO A 470 22.64 -3.21 -6.77
N TYR A 471 21.95 -3.21 -7.90
CA TYR A 471 22.35 -2.63 -9.18
C TYR A 471 21.27 -1.71 -9.76
N THR A 472 21.72 -0.72 -10.54
CA THR A 472 20.85 0.22 -11.25
C THR A 472 21.60 0.90 -12.41
N ASN A 473 20.92 1.78 -13.15
CA ASN A 473 21.56 2.77 -14.02
C ASN A 473 20.79 4.10 -14.02
N TYR A 474 21.30 5.10 -14.75
CA TYR A 474 20.66 6.42 -14.80
C TYR A 474 19.28 6.43 -15.46
N GLU A 475 19.03 5.54 -16.42
CA GLU A 475 17.80 5.54 -17.24
C GLU A 475 16.61 5.04 -16.43
N VAL A 476 16.75 3.91 -15.74
CA VAL A 476 15.71 3.36 -14.87
C VAL A 476 15.45 4.23 -13.65
N MET A 477 16.41 5.06 -13.22
CA MET A 477 16.20 5.99 -12.10
C MET A 477 15.39 7.24 -12.44
N GLN A 478 15.18 7.56 -13.73
CA GLN A 478 14.41 8.74 -14.12
C GLN A 478 12.90 8.56 -14.00
N GLY A 479 12.41 7.31 -14.00
CA GLY A 479 10.98 7.03 -13.96
C GLY A 479 10.39 7.07 -12.56
N ARG A 480 9.06 7.11 -12.51
CA ARG A 480 8.26 6.87 -11.31
C ARG A 480 7.40 5.65 -11.54
N TRP A 481 7.99 4.48 -11.30
CA TRP A 481 7.41 3.20 -11.69
C TRP A 481 6.31 2.79 -10.70
N MET A 482 5.10 2.64 -11.24
CA MET A 482 3.90 2.24 -10.49
C MET A 482 3.55 0.78 -10.77
N THR A 483 3.91 0.28 -11.95
CA THR A 483 3.64 -1.09 -12.38
C THR A 483 4.89 -1.72 -12.97
N MET A 484 4.95 -3.04 -12.91
CA MET A 484 6.06 -3.85 -13.40
C MET A 484 5.54 -5.25 -13.72
N ASP A 485 6.04 -5.84 -14.81
CA ASP A 485 5.89 -7.27 -15.05
C ASP A 485 7.19 -7.87 -15.60
N VAL A 486 7.35 -9.18 -15.43
CA VAL A 486 8.56 -9.92 -15.83
C VAL A 486 8.19 -11.18 -16.59
N GLY A 487 8.99 -11.54 -17.59
CA GLY A 487 8.77 -12.69 -18.45
C GLY A 487 9.64 -12.66 -19.70
N ASP A 488 9.74 -13.79 -20.38
CA ASP A 488 10.49 -13.98 -21.64
C ASP A 488 9.69 -13.39 -22.82
N ILE A 489 9.77 -12.06 -23.02
CA ILE A 489 8.92 -11.37 -24.01
C ILE A 489 9.44 -11.55 -25.44
N ASP A 490 10.75 -11.71 -25.67
CA ASP A 490 11.30 -12.00 -27.00
C ASP A 490 11.55 -13.49 -27.29
N GLY A 491 11.33 -14.37 -26.32
CA GLY A 491 11.37 -15.82 -26.47
C GLY A 491 12.78 -16.39 -26.59
N ASP A 492 13.76 -15.79 -25.93
CA ASP A 492 15.16 -16.23 -25.92
C ASP A 492 15.58 -17.01 -24.66
N LEU A 493 14.63 -17.19 -23.72
CA LEU A 493 14.72 -17.94 -22.46
C LEU A 493 15.43 -17.22 -21.31
N ASP A 494 15.73 -15.93 -21.43
CA ASP A 494 16.01 -15.10 -20.27
C ASP A 494 14.79 -14.23 -19.88
N ILE A 495 14.77 -13.77 -18.63
CA ILE A 495 13.62 -13.06 -18.09
C ILE A 495 13.83 -11.56 -18.24
N ASP A 496 12.98 -10.91 -19.02
CA ASP A 496 12.95 -9.48 -19.21
C ASP A 496 12.10 -8.77 -18.14
N VAL A 497 12.20 -7.45 -18.07
CA VAL A 497 11.37 -6.60 -17.20
C VAL A 497 10.70 -5.50 -18.00
N VAL A 498 9.40 -5.28 -17.82
CA VAL A 498 8.69 -4.11 -18.36
C VAL A 498 8.25 -3.22 -17.21
N LEU A 499 8.58 -1.93 -17.29
CA LEU A 499 8.25 -0.92 -16.28
C LEU A 499 7.17 0.03 -16.78
N GLY A 500 6.18 0.31 -15.94
CA GLY A 500 5.09 1.27 -16.21
C GLY A 500 5.09 2.46 -15.26
N GLY A 501 5.11 3.67 -15.81
CA GLY A 501 5.21 4.93 -15.06
C GLY A 501 3.85 5.50 -14.62
N GLY A 502 3.81 6.09 -13.42
CA GLY A 502 2.65 6.77 -12.87
C GLY A 502 2.91 8.24 -12.53
N TYR A 503 2.44 9.16 -13.37
CA TYR A 503 2.71 10.59 -13.22
C TYR A 503 1.50 11.37 -12.68
N ILE A 504 1.04 10.98 -11.49
CA ILE A 504 -0.03 11.66 -10.73
C ILE A 504 0.54 12.53 -9.59
N PRO A 505 -0.12 13.64 -9.20
CA PRO A 505 0.39 14.54 -8.16
C PRO A 505 0.31 13.95 -6.74
N VAL A 506 -0.34 12.80 -6.58
CA VAL A 506 -0.53 12.10 -5.31
C VAL A 506 0.85 11.74 -4.71
N GLY A 507 1.11 12.22 -3.49
CA GLY A 507 2.41 12.11 -2.80
C GLY A 507 3.48 13.11 -3.23
N MET A 508 3.16 13.99 -4.18
CA MET A 508 4.11 14.99 -4.71
C MET A 508 3.78 16.42 -4.28
N PHE A 509 2.80 16.64 -3.40
CA PHE A 509 2.38 18.00 -3.00
C PHE A 509 3.52 18.83 -2.41
N ALA A 510 4.45 18.21 -1.67
CA ALA A 510 5.65 18.87 -1.15
C ALA A 510 6.78 19.01 -2.20
N ASN A 511 6.65 18.37 -3.37
CA ASN A 511 7.66 18.24 -4.42
C ASN A 511 7.08 18.58 -5.82
N MET A 512 6.17 19.56 -5.91
CA MET A 512 5.42 19.84 -7.15
C MET A 512 6.30 20.30 -8.31
N GLU A 513 7.39 21.03 -8.05
CA GLU A 513 8.34 21.42 -9.10
C GLU A 513 8.99 20.20 -9.77
N LEU A 514 9.43 19.23 -8.95
CA LEU A 514 9.98 17.96 -9.42
C LEU A 514 8.91 17.14 -10.17
N TYR A 515 7.67 17.10 -9.66
CA TYR A 515 6.57 16.43 -10.36
C TYR A 515 6.36 16.98 -11.77
N GLU A 516 6.33 18.31 -11.94
CA GLU A 516 6.18 18.94 -13.25
C GLU A 516 7.36 18.70 -14.19
N GLU A 517 8.56 18.46 -13.65
CA GLU A 517 9.73 18.05 -14.42
C GLU A 517 9.59 16.60 -14.89
N MET A 518 9.23 15.69 -13.99
CA MET A 518 9.06 14.27 -14.29
C MET A 518 7.98 14.03 -15.35
N VAL A 519 6.83 14.70 -15.24
CA VAL A 519 5.75 14.63 -16.24
C VAL A 519 6.23 14.95 -17.67
N LYS A 520 7.23 15.82 -17.81
CA LYS A 520 7.73 16.27 -19.13
C LYS A 520 8.86 15.42 -19.67
N ASN A 521 9.71 14.90 -18.79
CA ASN A 521 11.04 14.39 -19.15
C ASN A 521 11.25 12.92 -18.82
N SER A 522 10.46 12.35 -17.89
CA SER A 522 10.68 10.98 -17.44
C SER A 522 10.14 9.94 -18.43
N PRO A 523 10.81 8.78 -18.55
CA PRO A 523 10.33 7.68 -19.37
C PRO A 523 8.98 7.16 -18.85
N GLN A 524 8.05 6.91 -19.76
CA GLN A 524 6.70 6.47 -19.40
C GLN A 524 6.61 4.95 -19.29
N ILE A 525 7.23 4.24 -20.22
CA ILE A 525 7.36 2.78 -20.24
C ILE A 525 8.81 2.46 -20.62
N LEU A 526 9.40 1.45 -20.00
CA LEU A 526 10.70 0.88 -20.40
C LEU A 526 10.59 -0.63 -20.53
N ILE A 527 11.35 -1.19 -21.45
CA ILE A 527 11.64 -2.63 -21.51
C ILE A 527 13.11 -2.79 -21.13
N LEU A 528 13.41 -3.64 -20.17
CA LEU A 528 14.76 -4.02 -19.78
C LEU A 528 14.96 -5.41 -20.36
N ARG A 529 15.68 -5.47 -21.47
CA ARG A 529 16.03 -6.71 -22.14
C ARG A 529 17.13 -7.41 -21.39
N ASN A 530 16.91 -8.64 -20.96
CA ASN A 530 17.98 -9.43 -20.42
C ASN A 530 18.88 -9.91 -21.58
N ASN A 531 20.17 -10.07 -21.31
CA ASN A 531 21.18 -10.30 -22.36
C ASN A 531 22.10 -11.46 -22.04
N LEU A 532 21.59 -12.46 -21.33
CA LEU A 532 22.34 -13.68 -21.01
C LEU A 532 22.54 -14.50 -22.28
N ASN A 533 23.60 -14.20 -23.01
CA ASN A 533 24.04 -14.97 -24.18
C ASN A 533 24.73 -16.28 -23.81
#